data_AF-A0A081NTE5-F1
#
_entry.id   AF-A0A081NTE5-F1
#
_cell.length_a   1.000
_cell.length_b   1.000
_cell.length_c   1.000
_cell.angle_alpha   90.00
_cell.angle_beta   90.00
_cell.angle_gamma   90.00
#
_symmetry.space_group_name_H-M   'P 1'
#
loop_
_entity.id
_entity.type
_entity.pdbx_description
1 polymer ?
#
loop_
_entity_poly.entity_id
_entity_poly.type
_entity_poly.pdbx_seq_one_letter_code
_entity_poly.pdbx_strand_id
1 'polypeptide(L)'
;MSNNEAKELYPKPIGGWLLVYLIALLISEAMYISGVIRLLPDLTNLIEERNWIQNVIVLGTFIKTVIAGLLLLLFISKKSYAPRLIIIFEMFCIAIRILTYIDSYSRGQILPNSYHLSILVGGISIIWIFYFLKSNRVKETFING
;
A
#
# COMPACT_ATOMS: atom_id res chain seq x y z
N MET A 1 18.60 7.47 39.22
CA MET A 1 17.99 7.06 37.94
C MET A 1 16.49 6.99 38.12
N SER A 2 15.81 7.98 37.55
CA SER A 2 14.35 8.12 37.66
C SER A 2 13.68 7.11 36.73
N ASN A 3 12.57 6.50 37.17
CA ASN A 3 11.73 5.60 36.35
C ASN A 3 11.27 6.19 35.00
N ASN A 4 11.46 7.50 34.77
CA ASN A 4 11.17 8.15 33.51
C ASN A 4 12.28 7.96 32.45
N GLU A 5 13.53 7.75 32.84
CA GLU A 5 14.66 7.60 31.90
C GLU A 5 14.65 6.21 31.22
N ALA A 6 14.10 5.19 31.88
CA ALA A 6 14.00 3.84 31.32
C ALA A 6 12.87 3.69 30.27
N LYS A 7 11.92 4.63 30.21
CA LYS A 7 10.83 4.62 29.21
C LYS A 7 11.26 5.11 27.83
N GLU A 8 12.42 5.77 27.72
CA GLU A 8 12.90 6.35 26.46
C GLU A 8 13.68 5.37 25.58
N LEU A 9 14.02 4.17 26.07
CA LEU A 9 14.89 3.24 25.34
C LEU A 9 14.17 2.15 24.54
N TYR A 10 12.84 2.05 24.61
CA TYR A 10 12.10 0.99 23.93
C TYR A 10 11.09 1.55 22.92
N PRO A 11 11.02 0.98 21.69
CA PRO A 11 10.07 1.43 20.68
C PRO A 11 8.65 1.31 21.19
N LYS A 12 7.86 2.39 21.06
CA LYS A 12 6.45 2.33 21.46
C LYS A 12 5.73 1.18 20.72
N PRO A 13 4.73 0.54 21.34
CA PRO A 13 3.97 -0.51 20.68
C PRO A 13 3.15 0.04 19.50
N ILE A 14 2.89 -0.81 18.51
CA ILE A 14 1.95 -0.51 17.42
C ILE A 14 0.56 -0.36 18.05
N GLY A 15 -0.04 0.82 17.91
CA GLY A 15 -1.32 1.14 18.53
C GLY A 15 -1.97 2.38 17.94
N GLY A 16 -3.24 2.61 18.27
CA GLY A 16 -4.04 3.70 17.70
C GLY A 16 -4.15 3.59 16.18
N TRP A 17 -3.92 4.70 15.48
CA TRP A 17 -3.96 4.76 14.01
C TRP A 17 -2.97 3.82 13.30
N LEU A 18 -1.87 3.42 13.95
CA LEU A 18 -0.96 2.43 13.39
C LEU A 18 -1.55 1.02 13.34
N LEU A 19 -2.43 0.69 14.29
CA LEU A 19 -3.16 -0.59 14.28
C LEU A 19 -4.19 -0.60 13.14
N VAL A 20 -4.87 0.54 12.92
CA VAL A 20 -5.80 0.70 11.80
C VAL A 20 -5.08 0.52 10.46
N TYR A 21 -3.90 1.12 10.31
CA TYR A 21 -3.07 0.92 9.12
C TYR A 21 -2.62 -0.53 8.96
N LEU A 22 -2.22 -1.21 10.04
CA LEU A 22 -1.83 -2.63 9.98
C LEU A 22 -2.97 -3.50 9.44
N ILE A 23 -4.19 -3.28 9.93
CA ILE A 23 -5.38 -3.98 9.44
C ILE A 23 -5.64 -3.64 7.96
N ALA A 24 -5.52 -2.37 7.58
CA ALA A 24 -5.67 -1.96 6.18
C ALA A 24 -4.64 -2.61 5.26
N LEU A 25 -3.38 -2.75 5.72
CA LEU A 25 -2.31 -3.40 4.99
C LEU A 25 -2.58 -4.91 4.82
N LEU A 26 -3.06 -5.59 5.86
CA LEU A 26 -3.47 -7.00 5.79
C LEU A 26 -4.61 -7.23 4.80
N ILE A 27 -5.64 -6.39 4.84
CA ILE A 27 -6.77 -6.45 3.90
C ILE A 27 -6.27 -6.20 2.46
N SER A 28 -5.42 -5.19 2.28
CA SER A 28 -4.86 -4.86 0.97
C SER A 28 -4.04 -6.02 0.40
N GLU A 29 -3.20 -6.65 1.22
CA GLU A 29 -2.41 -7.82 0.83
C GLU A 29 -3.31 -8.97 0.36
N ALA A 30 -4.35 -9.31 1.13
CA ALA A 30 -5.30 -10.35 0.75
C ALA A 30 -6.01 -10.04 -0.58
N MET A 31 -6.38 -8.77 -0.80
CA MET A 31 -6.98 -8.32 -2.06
C MET A 31 -5.99 -8.41 -3.23
N TYR A 32 -4.73 -8.05 -3.03
CA TYR A 32 -3.69 -8.14 -4.07
C TYR A 32 -3.39 -9.60 -4.43
N ILE A 33 -3.26 -10.49 -3.44
CA ILE A 33 -3.12 -11.93 -3.64
C ILE A 33 -4.31 -12.47 -4.45
N SER A 34 -5.55 -12.11 -4.06
CA SER A 34 -6.74 -12.51 -4.82
C SER A 34 -6.72 -11.99 -6.26
N GLY A 35 -6.23 -10.76 -6.48
CA GLY A 35 -6.07 -10.18 -7.81
C GLY A 35 -5.07 -10.96 -8.66
N VAL A 36 -3.91 -11.31 -8.09
CA VAL A 36 -2.87 -12.12 -8.75
C VAL A 36 -3.41 -13.52 -9.10
N ILE A 37 -4.09 -14.19 -8.17
CA ILE A 37 -4.68 -15.52 -8.41
C ILE A 37 -5.66 -15.50 -9.58
N ARG A 38 -6.46 -14.43 -9.73
CA ARG A 38 -7.40 -14.29 -10.85
C ARG A 38 -6.72 -14.03 -12.20
N LEU A 39 -5.53 -13.43 -12.20
CA LEU A 39 -4.79 -13.09 -13.42
C LEU A 39 -3.89 -14.24 -13.90
N LEU A 40 -3.50 -15.15 -13.00
CA LEU A 40 -2.59 -16.26 -13.26
C LEU A 40 -3.03 -17.20 -14.40
N PRO A 41 -4.30 -17.64 -14.49
CA PRO A 41 -4.73 -18.58 -15.53
C PRO A 41 -4.61 -18.05 -16.95
N ASP A 42 -4.80 -16.73 -17.13
CA ASP A 42 -4.82 -16.09 -18.44
C ASP A 42 -3.52 -15.31 -18.74
N LEU A 43 -2.51 -15.41 -17.89
CA LEU A 43 -1.34 -14.52 -17.92
C LEU A 43 -0.66 -14.44 -19.29
N THR A 44 -0.49 -15.58 -19.98
CA THR A 44 0.10 -15.66 -21.32
C THR A 44 -0.75 -14.96 -22.38
N ASN A 45 -2.05 -15.22 -22.42
CA ASN A 45 -2.97 -14.58 -23.36
C ASN A 45 -3.10 -13.07 -23.09
N LEU A 46 -3.04 -12.69 -21.80
CA LEU A 46 -3.08 -11.30 -21.39
C LEU A 46 -1.83 -10.53 -21.84
N ILE A 47 -0.65 -11.13 -21.88
CA ILE A 47 0.56 -10.39 -22.30
C ILE A 47 0.57 -10.11 -23.80
N GLU A 48 0.05 -11.03 -24.62
CA GLU A 48 0.07 -10.93 -26.08
C GLU A 48 -0.96 -9.94 -26.64
N GLU A 49 -2.15 -9.85 -26.05
CA GLU A 49 -3.24 -9.00 -26.56
C GLU A 49 -3.27 -7.58 -25.97
N ARG A 50 -2.48 -7.31 -24.91
CA ARG A 50 -2.56 -6.07 -24.14
C ARG A 50 -1.63 -4.98 -24.63
N ASN A 51 -2.11 -3.74 -24.56
CA ASN A 51 -1.27 -2.57 -24.76
C ASN A 51 -0.25 -2.41 -23.59
N TRP A 52 0.75 -1.57 -23.78
CA TRP A 52 1.80 -1.37 -22.77
C TRP A 52 1.26 -0.89 -21.41
N ILE A 53 0.19 -0.09 -21.39
CA ILE A 53 -0.43 0.42 -20.16
C ILE A 53 -0.99 -0.74 -19.33
N GLN A 54 -1.70 -1.66 -19.98
CA GLN A 54 -2.28 -2.81 -19.32
C GLN A 54 -1.22 -3.79 -18.80
N ASN A 55 -0.11 -3.96 -19.52
CA ASN A 55 1.03 -4.75 -19.06
C ASN A 55 1.67 -4.12 -17.81
N VAL A 56 1.80 -2.79 -17.77
CA VAL A 56 2.27 -2.05 -16.58
C VAL A 56 1.31 -2.22 -15.40
N ILE A 57 -0.01 -2.19 -15.60
CA ILE A 57 -1.00 -2.40 -14.53
C ILE A 57 -0.92 -3.82 -13.97
N VAL A 58 -0.79 -4.83 -14.84
CA VAL A 58 -0.66 -6.23 -14.44
C VAL A 58 0.63 -6.43 -13.65
N LEU A 59 1.78 -6.04 -14.21
CA LEU A 59 3.07 -6.11 -13.52
C LEU A 59 3.04 -5.35 -12.19
N GLY A 60 2.41 -4.17 -12.18
CA GLY A 60 2.20 -3.39 -10.98
C GLY A 60 1.40 -4.12 -9.90
N THR A 61 0.44 -4.96 -10.27
CA THR A 61 -0.34 -5.79 -9.33
C THR A 61 0.52 -6.87 -8.69
N PHE A 62 1.38 -7.54 -9.47
CA PHE A 62 2.36 -8.48 -8.93
C PHE A 62 3.35 -7.80 -7.99
N ILE A 63 3.93 -6.67 -8.41
CA ILE A 63 4.85 -5.87 -7.60
C ILE A 63 4.17 -5.44 -6.29
N LYS A 64 2.91 -4.98 -6.34
CA LYS A 64 2.16 -4.57 -5.15
C LYS A 64 2.05 -5.69 -4.12
N THR A 65 1.71 -6.89 -4.58
CA THR A 65 1.57 -8.07 -3.72
C THR A 65 2.88 -8.37 -2.99
N VAL A 66 3.98 -8.45 -3.73
CA VAL A 66 5.30 -8.73 -3.13
C VAL A 66 5.72 -7.64 -2.14
N ILE A 67 5.55 -6.37 -2.52
CA ILE A 67 5.96 -5.24 -1.68
C ILE A 67 5.07 -5.11 -0.44
N ALA A 68 3.76 -5.33 -0.54
CA ALA A 68 2.87 -5.24 0.62
C ALA A 68 3.17 -6.33 1.66
N GLY A 69 3.45 -7.56 1.23
CA GLY A 69 3.96 -8.62 2.11
C GLY A 69 5.28 -8.23 2.81
N LEU A 70 6.24 -7.68 2.06
CA LEU A 70 7.50 -7.18 2.64
C LEU A 70 7.26 -6.03 3.64
N LEU A 71 6.38 -5.09 3.30
CA LEU A 71 6.02 -3.98 4.18
C LEU A 71 5.36 -4.44 5.47
N LEU A 72 4.51 -5.47 5.41
CA LEU A 72 3.91 -6.07 6.60
C LEU A 72 4.98 -6.58 7.57
N LEU A 73 5.96 -7.34 7.05
CA LEU A 73 7.07 -7.85 7.84
C LEU A 73 7.91 -6.72 8.45
N LEU A 74 8.23 -5.70 7.66
CA LEU A 74 9.00 -4.54 8.11
C LEU A 74 8.26 -3.71 9.15
N PHE A 75 6.94 -3.58 8.99
CA PHE A 75 6.08 -2.83 9.89
C PHE A 75 5.96 -3.52 11.25
N ILE A 76 5.70 -4.84 11.26
CA ILE A 76 5.63 -5.63 12.50
C ILE A 76 7.00 -5.67 13.19
N SER A 77 8.08 -5.76 12.41
CA SER A 77 9.46 -5.72 12.91
C SER A 77 9.92 -4.30 13.31
N LYS A 78 9.04 -3.30 13.20
CA LYS A 78 9.28 -1.89 13.53
C LYS A 78 10.57 -1.32 12.93
N LYS A 79 10.90 -1.70 11.69
CA LYS A 79 12.13 -1.19 11.05
C LYS A 79 12.02 0.31 10.78
N SER A 80 13.09 1.04 11.04
CA SER A 80 13.12 2.52 10.96
C SER A 80 12.89 3.09 9.57
N TYR A 81 13.17 2.31 8.53
CA TYR A 81 12.89 2.67 7.14
C TYR A 81 11.47 2.27 6.68
N ALA A 82 10.70 1.51 7.45
CA ALA A 82 9.35 1.08 7.08
C ALA A 82 8.40 2.25 6.77
N PRO A 83 8.36 3.35 7.55
CA PRO A 83 7.52 4.51 7.23
C PRO A 83 7.81 5.11 5.85
N ARG A 84 9.09 5.20 5.47
CA ARG A 84 9.50 5.75 4.16
C ARG A 84 9.04 4.84 3.03
N LEU A 85 9.22 3.53 3.17
CA LEU A 85 8.78 2.56 2.17
C LEU A 85 7.24 2.53 2.04
N ILE A 86 6.50 2.69 3.15
CA ILE A 86 5.05 2.81 3.13
C ILE A 86 4.60 4.01 2.29
N ILE A 87 5.21 5.18 2.50
CA ILE A 87 4.88 6.38 1.71
C ILE A 87 5.13 6.14 0.21
N ILE A 88 6.28 5.58 -0.14
CA ILE A 88 6.62 5.26 -1.53
C ILE A 88 5.61 4.26 -2.12
N PHE A 89 5.24 3.25 -1.36
CA PHE A 89 4.27 2.24 -1.77
C PHE A 89 2.86 2.80 -1.97
N GLU A 90 2.38 3.67 -1.08
CA GLU A 90 1.09 4.32 -1.24
C GLU A 90 1.07 5.23 -2.48
N MET A 91 2.16 5.98 -2.72
CA MET A 91 2.33 6.77 -3.95
C MET A 91 2.31 5.89 -5.20
N PHE A 92 3.00 4.75 -5.18
CA PHE A 92 2.96 3.77 -6.26
C PHE A 92 1.55 3.21 -6.48
N CYS A 93 0.82 2.93 -5.40
CA CYS A 93 -0.57 2.47 -5.49
C CYS A 93 -1.49 3.49 -6.15
N ILE A 94 -1.35 4.77 -5.79
CA ILE A 94 -2.05 5.89 -6.42
C ILE A 94 -1.69 5.97 -7.91
N ALA A 95 -0.42 5.90 -8.28
CA ALA A 95 0.03 5.97 -9.67
C ALA A 95 -0.60 4.86 -10.54
N ILE A 96 -0.60 3.62 -10.06
CA ILE A 96 -1.24 2.49 -10.76
C ILE A 96 -2.76 2.70 -10.89
N ARG A 97 -3.43 3.27 -9.87
CA ARG A 97 -4.86 3.60 -9.96
C ARG A 97 -5.14 4.66 -11.02
N ILE A 98 -4.30 5.70 -11.10
CA ILE A 98 -4.40 6.74 -12.14
C ILE A 98 -4.22 6.12 -13.53
N LEU A 99 -3.21 5.27 -13.73
CA LEU A 99 -3.00 4.57 -15.00
C LEU A 99 -4.20 3.69 -15.38
N THR A 100 -4.79 3.01 -14.39
CA THR A 100 -5.99 2.18 -14.57
C THR A 100 -7.21 3.01 -14.97
N TYR A 101 -7.31 4.25 -14.47
CA TYR A 101 -8.34 5.20 -14.89
C TYR A 101 -8.12 5.69 -16.32
N ILE A 102 -6.88 6.04 -16.67
CA ILE A 102 -6.52 6.51 -18.01
C ILE A 102 -6.79 5.43 -19.07
N ASP A 103 -6.41 4.16 -18.81
CA ASP A 103 -6.68 3.04 -19.74
C ASP A 103 -8.19 2.91 -20.01
N SER A 104 -9.01 2.90 -18.97
CA SER A 104 -10.46 2.75 -19.15
C SER A 104 -11.13 3.93 -19.83
N TYR A 105 -10.72 5.15 -19.49
CA TYR A 105 -11.21 6.36 -20.16
C TYR A 105 -10.82 6.36 -21.65
N SER A 106 -9.56 6.03 -21.97
CA SER A 106 -9.07 6.00 -23.36
C SER A 106 -9.77 4.97 -24.24
N ARG A 107 -10.29 3.89 -23.65
CA ARG A 107 -11.04 2.83 -24.34
C ARG A 107 -12.53 3.13 -24.47
N GLY A 108 -12.99 4.29 -23.99
CA GLY A 108 -14.41 4.66 -24.00
C GLY A 108 -15.30 3.73 -23.17
N GLN A 109 -14.71 3.01 -22.20
CA GLN A 109 -15.46 2.09 -21.37
C GLN A 109 -16.28 2.87 -20.34
N ILE A 110 -17.54 2.47 -20.14
CA ILE A 110 -18.36 2.98 -19.05
C ILE A 110 -17.65 2.63 -17.75
N LEU A 111 -17.32 3.63 -16.93
CA LEU A 111 -16.66 3.46 -15.64
C LEU A 111 -17.52 2.56 -14.74
N PRO A 112 -17.11 1.31 -14.44
CA PRO A 112 -17.86 0.48 -13.52
C PRO A 112 -17.85 1.09 -12.12
N ASN A 113 -18.88 0.81 -11.30
CA ASN A 113 -18.98 1.31 -9.91
C ASN A 113 -17.74 1.04 -9.05
N SER A 114 -16.95 0.01 -9.39
CA SER A 114 -15.66 -0.27 -8.76
C SER A 114 -14.64 0.88 -8.86
N TYR A 115 -14.78 1.80 -9.82
CA TYR A 115 -13.93 2.99 -9.94
C TYR A 115 -14.17 4.02 -8.85
N HIS A 116 -15.42 4.22 -8.43
CA HIS A 116 -15.73 5.12 -7.32
C HIS A 116 -15.07 4.63 -6.02
N LEU A 117 -15.10 3.31 -5.80
CA LEU A 117 -14.38 2.68 -4.70
C LEU A 117 -12.86 2.87 -4.85
N SER A 118 -12.30 2.71 -6.06
CA SER A 118 -10.88 2.92 -6.33
C SER A 118 -10.42 4.35 -6.01
N ILE A 119 -11.22 5.37 -6.36
CA ILE A 119 -10.95 6.78 -6.03
C ILE A 119 -10.98 7.01 -4.52
N LEU A 120 -11.99 6.47 -3.82
CA LEU A 120 -12.09 6.57 -2.36
C LEU A 120 -10.86 5.94 -1.69
N VAL A 121 -10.44 4.75 -2.13
CA VAL A 121 -9.23 4.10 -1.62
C VAL A 121 -7.98 4.92 -1.93
N GLY A 122 -7.91 5.58 -3.10
CA GLY A 122 -6.85 6.53 -3.43
C GLY A 122 -6.82 7.73 -2.46
N GLY A 123 -7.97 8.26 -2.06
CA GLY A 123 -8.07 9.31 -1.03
C GLY A 123 -7.56 8.84 0.33
N ILE A 124 -7.89 7.61 0.73
CA ILE A 124 -7.39 7.00 1.97
C ILE A 124 -5.85 6.84 1.93
N SER A 125 -5.27 6.43 0.80
CA SER A 125 -3.82 6.36 0.61
C SER A 125 -3.15 7.72 0.90
N ILE A 126 -3.75 8.83 0.47
CA ILE A 126 -3.23 10.19 0.73
C ILE A 126 -3.25 10.52 2.22
N ILE A 127 -4.33 10.16 2.93
CA ILE A 127 -4.42 10.34 4.38
C ILE A 127 -3.29 9.59 5.09
N TRP A 128 -3.02 8.35 4.69
CA TRP A 128 -1.91 7.58 5.23
C TRP A 128 -0.56 8.22 4.95
N ILE A 129 -0.31 8.69 3.73
CA ILE A 129 0.93 9.40 3.38
C ILE A 129 1.16 10.59 4.34
N PHE A 130 0.15 11.44 4.54
CA PHE A 130 0.27 12.56 5.47
C PHE A 130 0.49 12.12 6.91
N TYR A 131 -0.20 11.06 7.34
CA TYR A 131 -0.02 10.48 8.67
C TYR A 131 1.41 9.97 8.89
N PHE A 132 1.96 9.18 7.97
CA PHE A 132 3.32 8.64 8.06
C PHE A 132 4.42 9.71 7.94
N LEU A 133 4.14 10.84 7.27
CA LEU A 133 5.07 11.97 7.19
C LEU A 133 5.13 12.80 8.48
N LYS A 134 3.98 13.12 9.08
CA LYS A 134 3.90 14.13 10.16
C LYS A 134 3.71 13.56 11.56
N SER A 135 3.20 12.34 11.70
CA SER A 135 2.80 11.80 13.00
C SER A 135 3.99 11.57 13.93
N ASN A 136 3.96 12.20 15.10
CA ASN A 136 4.92 11.93 16.18
C ASN A 136 4.86 10.46 16.61
N ARG A 137 3.67 9.84 16.61
CA ARG A 137 3.50 8.44 16.97
C ARG A 137 4.28 7.50 16.05
N VAL A 138 4.33 7.80 14.75
CA VAL A 138 5.13 7.05 13.77
C VAL A 138 6.61 7.15 14.12
N LYS A 139 7.10 8.37 14.39
CA LYS A 139 8.52 8.59 14.78
C LYS A 139 8.87 7.83 16.06
N GLU A 140 8.02 7.89 17.08
CA GLU A 140 8.21 7.18 18.36
C GLU A 140 8.13 5.64 18.25
N THR A 141 7.45 5.12 17.23
CA THR A 141 7.27 3.66 17.06
C THR A 141 8.36 3.05 16.19
N PHE A 142 8.87 3.79 15.20
CA PHE A 142 9.78 3.25 14.18
C PHE A 142 11.18 3.89 14.19
N ILE A 143 11.34 5.15 14.62
CA ILE A 143 12.59 5.90 14.43
C ILE A 143 13.33 6.09 15.76
N ASN A 144 12.59 6.44 16.81
CA ASN A 144 13.14 6.77 18.14
C ASN A 144 12.99 5.60 19.12
N GLY A 145 12.84 4.38 18.60
CA GLY A 145 12.72 3.16 19.37
C GLY A 145 13.92 2.27 19.22
#